data_AF-A0A1F7U6U1-F1
#
_entry.id   AF-A0A1F7U6U1-F1
#
_cell.length_a   1.000
_cell.length_b   1.000
_cell.length_c   1.000
_cell.angle_alpha   90.00
_cell.angle_beta   90.00
_cell.angle_gamma   90.00
#
_symmetry.space_group_name_H-M   'P 1'
#
loop_
_entity.id
_entity.type
_entity.pdbx_description
1 polymer ?
#
loop_
_entity_poly.entity_id
_entity_poly.type
_entity_poly.pdbx_seq_one_letter_code
_entity_poly.pdbx_strand_id
1 'polypeptide(L)'
;MGKKGFIKGLAVGAVLGAVAAVISKMDSRERDKKAVAVKKTAAHIANRVATHAKTLGRLTKSAYHQIVDATVAEYRGTKALSEDELSSLKKELKEDWGKLEKILKKK
;
A
#
# COMPACT_ATOMS: atom_id res chain seq x y z
N MET A 1 4.87 -19.10 -14.31
CA MET A 1 4.97 -17.89 -13.45
C MET A 1 5.68 -18.24 -12.14
N GLY A 2 6.93 -17.81 -11.94
CA GLY A 2 7.70 -18.17 -10.74
C GLY A 2 7.15 -17.52 -9.45
N LYS A 3 7.49 -18.10 -8.28
CA LYS A 3 7.12 -17.58 -6.93
C LYS A 3 7.32 -16.06 -6.80
N LYS A 4 8.35 -15.52 -7.46
CA LYS A 4 8.70 -14.09 -7.49
C LYS A 4 7.64 -13.20 -8.15
N GLY A 5 7.01 -13.65 -9.24
CA GLY A 5 5.95 -12.90 -9.94
C GLY A 5 4.63 -12.90 -9.15
N PHE A 6 4.35 -14.00 -8.44
CA PHE A 6 3.17 -14.13 -7.59
C PHE A 6 3.23 -13.20 -6.37
N ILE A 7 4.36 -13.16 -5.66
CA ILE A 7 4.54 -12.26 -4.49
C ILE A 7 4.40 -10.79 -4.90
N LYS A 8 4.97 -10.41 -6.04
CA LYS A 8 4.83 -9.06 -6.59
C LYS A 8 3.37 -8.75 -6.94
N GLY A 9 2.68 -9.65 -7.62
CA GLY A 9 1.26 -9.48 -7.97
C GLY A 9 0.36 -9.38 -6.73
N LEU A 10 0.64 -10.17 -5.70
CA LEU A 10 -0.12 -10.16 -4.45
C LEU A 10 0.05 -8.85 -3.68
N ALA A 11 1.30 -8.40 -3.52
CA ALA A 11 1.62 -7.15 -2.84
C ALA A 11 0.99 -5.95 -3.55
N VAL A 12 1.06 -5.92 -4.89
CA VAL A 12 0.43 -4.86 -5.70
C VAL A 12 -1.09 -4.91 -5.56
N GLY A 13 -1.71 -6.10 -5.65
CA GLY A 13 -3.16 -6.25 -5.56
C GLY A 13 -3.74 -5.78 -4.23
N ALA A 14 -3.08 -6.09 -3.12
CA ALA A 14 -3.52 -5.65 -1.80
C ALA A 14 -3.39 -4.14 -1.60
N VAL A 15 -2.28 -3.56 -2.08
CA VAL A 15 -2.08 -2.11 -2.02
C VAL A 15 -3.12 -1.37 -2.87
N LEU A 16 -3.48 -1.89 -4.05
CA LEU A 16 -4.54 -1.33 -4.88
C LEU A 16 -5.93 -1.38 -4.21
N GLY A 17 -6.21 -2.43 -3.42
CA GLY A 17 -7.45 -2.54 -2.64
C GLY A 17 -7.62 -1.40 -1.63
N ALA A 18 -6.59 -1.17 -0.81
CA ALA A 18 -6.58 -0.09 0.17
C ALA A 18 -6.70 1.30 -0.48
N VAL A 19 -6.06 1.51 -1.63
CA VAL A 19 -6.16 2.76 -2.40
C VAL A 19 -7.58 3.04 -2.86
N ALA A 20 -8.27 2.03 -3.40
CA ALA A 20 -9.64 2.19 -3.86
C ALA A 20 -10.58 2.59 -2.70
N ALA A 21 -10.38 2.02 -1.51
CA ALA A 21 -11.14 2.36 -0.32
C ALA A 21 -10.92 3.82 0.11
N VAL A 22 -9.66 4.28 0.10
CA VAL A 22 -9.31 5.67 0.45
C VAL A 22 -9.89 6.66 -0.58
N ILE A 23 -9.70 6.40 -1.88
CA ILE A 23 -10.22 7.28 -2.94
C ILE A 23 -11.75 7.35 -2.92
N SER A 24 -12.43 6.24 -2.60
CA SER A 24 -13.90 6.23 -2.50
C SER A 24 -14.43 7.08 -1.35
N LYS A 25 -13.65 7.24 -0.27
CA LYS A 25 -13.97 8.10 0.87
C LYS A 25 -13.61 9.57 0.63
N MET A 26 -12.91 9.90 -0.45
CA MET A 26 -12.55 11.28 -0.80
C MET A 26 -13.71 12.02 -1.46
N ASP A 27 -13.74 13.32 -1.17
CA ASP A 27 -14.68 14.28 -1.73
C ASP A 27 -14.57 14.36 -3.26
N SER A 28 -15.71 14.32 -3.96
CA SER A 28 -15.74 14.18 -5.43
C SER A 28 -15.05 15.35 -6.16
N ARG A 29 -15.00 16.55 -5.57
CA ARG A 29 -14.35 17.72 -6.18
C ARG A 29 -12.84 17.63 -6.23
N GLU A 30 -12.22 16.95 -5.26
CA GLU A 30 -10.76 16.81 -5.17
C GLU A 30 -10.28 15.40 -5.51
N ARG A 31 -11.21 14.46 -5.70
CA ARG A 31 -10.95 13.04 -5.94
C ARG A 31 -9.95 12.81 -7.06
N ASP A 32 -10.09 13.44 -8.21
CA ASP A 32 -9.16 13.18 -9.33
C ASP A 32 -7.73 13.64 -9.03
N LYS A 33 -7.57 14.83 -8.43
CA LYS A 33 -6.25 15.37 -8.08
C LYS A 33 -5.59 14.53 -6.99
N LYS A 34 -6.34 14.20 -5.93
CA LYS A 34 -5.85 13.42 -4.79
C LYS A 34 -5.67 11.95 -5.12
N ALA A 35 -6.50 11.38 -6.00
CA ALA A 35 -6.36 10.01 -6.48
C ALA A 35 -5.00 9.78 -7.15
N VAL A 36 -4.50 10.75 -7.91
CA VAL A 36 -3.15 10.66 -8.50
C VAL A 36 -2.09 10.57 -7.40
N ALA A 37 -2.20 11.42 -6.37
CA ALA A 37 -1.27 11.39 -5.24
C ALA A 37 -1.34 10.05 -4.48
N VAL A 38 -2.53 9.58 -4.10
CA VAL A 38 -2.72 8.29 -3.41
C VAL A 38 -2.20 7.14 -4.27
N LYS A 39 -2.53 7.09 -5.56
CA LYS A 39 -2.05 6.05 -6.49
C LYS A 39 -0.53 6.06 -6.57
N LYS A 40 0.10 7.23 -6.60
CA LYS A 40 1.56 7.37 -6.63
C LYS A 40 2.20 6.87 -5.34
N THR A 41 1.69 7.29 -4.18
CA THR A 41 2.15 6.80 -2.85
C THR A 41 2.05 5.29 -2.79
N ALA A 42 0.92 4.74 -3.21
CA ALA A 42 0.66 3.32 -3.18
C ALA A 42 1.53 2.52 -4.16
N ALA A 43 1.76 3.02 -5.37
CA ALA A 43 2.72 2.41 -6.30
C ALA A 43 4.13 2.33 -5.67
N HIS A 44 4.52 3.37 -4.92
CA HIS A 44 5.79 3.41 -4.22
C HIS A 44 5.85 2.38 -3.09
N ILE A 45 4.79 2.25 -2.29
CA ILE A 45 4.65 1.21 -1.26
C ILE A 45 4.73 -0.17 -1.89
N ALA A 46 3.93 -0.45 -2.92
CA ALA A 46 3.89 -1.74 -3.60
C ALA A 46 5.26 -2.13 -4.17
N ASN A 47 5.99 -1.16 -4.76
CA ASN A 47 7.32 -1.42 -5.30
C ASN A 47 8.34 -1.71 -4.19
N ARG A 48 8.31 -0.97 -3.08
CA ARG A 48 9.19 -1.23 -1.92
C ARG A 48 8.89 -2.57 -1.27
N VAL A 49 7.61 -2.90 -1.08
CA VAL A 49 7.15 -4.20 -0.57
C VAL A 49 7.61 -5.33 -1.48
N ALA A 50 7.40 -5.21 -2.80
CA ALA A 50 7.83 -6.21 -3.76
C ALA A 50 9.35 -6.39 -3.78
N THR A 51 10.11 -5.30 -3.69
CA THR A 51 11.58 -5.33 -3.64
C THR A 51 12.05 -6.01 -2.36
N HIS A 52 11.51 -5.62 -1.20
CA HIS A 52 11.87 -6.21 0.08
C HIS A 52 11.54 -7.71 0.12
N ALA A 53 10.35 -8.09 -0.35
CA ALA A 53 9.92 -9.48 -0.43
C ALA A 53 10.77 -10.30 -1.42
N LYS A 54 11.25 -9.68 -2.50
CA LYS A 54 12.17 -10.31 -3.46
C LYS A 54 13.54 -10.56 -2.83
N THR A 55 14.07 -9.61 -2.08
CA THR A 55 15.39 -9.72 -1.43
C THR A 55 15.39 -10.76 -0.32
N LEU A 56 14.37 -10.77 0.54
CA LEU A 56 14.31 -11.68 1.68
C LEU A 56 13.58 -13.01 1.38
N GLY A 57 12.98 -13.15 0.21
CA GLY A 57 12.13 -14.30 -0.16
C GLY A 57 10.84 -14.43 0.66
N ARG A 58 10.62 -13.54 1.63
CA ARG A 58 9.44 -13.48 2.50
C ARG A 58 9.00 -12.04 2.71
N LEU A 59 7.71 -11.85 2.95
CA LEU A 59 7.15 -10.60 3.42
C LEU A 59 6.53 -10.85 4.79
N THR A 60 7.04 -10.18 5.82
CA THR A 60 6.49 -10.25 7.17
C THR A 60 5.57 -9.05 7.43
N LYS A 61 4.65 -9.20 8.38
CA LYS A 61 3.76 -8.10 8.81
C LYS A 61 4.54 -6.87 9.22
N SER A 62 5.59 -7.08 10.02
CA SER A 62 6.46 -6.02 10.52
C SER A 62 7.13 -5.27 9.36
N ALA A 63 7.75 -5.98 8.41
CA ALA A 63 8.38 -5.36 7.26
C ALA A 63 7.39 -4.58 6.38
N TYR A 64 6.21 -5.15 6.13
CA TYR A 64 5.16 -4.47 5.38
C TYR A 64 4.69 -3.20 6.10
N HIS A 65 4.43 -3.26 7.42
CA HIS A 65 4.06 -2.09 8.22
C HIS A 65 5.14 -1.00 8.19
N GLN A 66 6.42 -1.37 8.31
CA GLN A 66 7.54 -0.44 8.26
C GLN A 66 7.63 0.26 6.90
N ILE A 67 7.43 -0.47 5.80
CA ILE A 67 7.44 0.12 4.45
C ILE A 67 6.28 1.08 4.26
N VAL A 68 5.08 0.71 4.73
CA VAL A 68 3.91 1.60 4.72
C VAL A 68 4.20 2.86 5.53
N ASP A 69 4.71 2.72 6.76
CA ASP A 69 5.01 3.84 7.64
C ASP A 69 6.06 4.79 7.06
N ALA A 70 7.16 4.24 6.54
CA ALA A 70 8.23 5.02 5.91
C ALA A 70 7.73 5.77 4.67
N THR A 71 6.97 5.10 3.82
CA THR A 71 6.48 5.73 2.59
C THR A 71 5.41 6.77 2.88
N VAL A 72 4.50 6.52 3.84
CA VAL A 72 3.51 7.53 4.25
C VAL A 72 4.19 8.75 4.88
N ALA A 73 5.26 8.54 5.66
CA ALA A 73 6.04 9.63 6.25
C ALA A 73 6.73 10.50 5.19
N GLU A 74 7.20 9.94 4.08
CA GLU A 74 7.76 10.72 2.95
C GLU A 74 6.73 11.66 2.30
N TYR A 75 5.44 11.31 2.39
CA TYR A 75 4.37 12.14 1.87
C TYR A 75 3.77 13.08 2.92
N ARG A 76 4.08 12.90 4.21
CA ARG A 76 3.74 13.87 5.26
C ARG A 76 4.49 15.17 4.99
N GLY A 77 3.76 16.26 4.81
CA GLY A 77 4.32 17.57 4.44
C GLY A 77 4.34 17.85 2.95
N THR A 78 4.04 16.86 2.09
CA THR A 78 3.66 17.15 0.71
C THR A 78 2.22 17.70 0.73
N LYS A 79 1.97 18.86 0.12
CA LYS A 79 0.61 19.44 -0.02
C LYS A 79 -0.34 18.58 -0.89
N ALA A 80 0.04 17.34 -1.19
CA ALA A 80 -0.66 16.41 -2.06
C ALA A 80 -1.73 15.61 -1.30
N LEU A 81 -1.51 15.30 -0.02
CA LEU A 81 -2.44 14.55 0.84
C LEU A 81 -2.47 15.16 2.23
N SER A 82 -3.66 15.28 2.81
CA SER A 82 -3.85 15.70 4.20
C SER A 82 -3.39 14.63 5.18
N GLU A 83 -3.11 15.00 6.43
CA GLU A 83 -2.72 14.03 7.46
C GLU A 83 -3.79 12.96 7.71
N ASP A 84 -5.08 13.33 7.68
CA ASP A 84 -6.20 12.38 7.78
C ASP A 84 -6.25 11.37 6.64
N GLU A 85 -5.90 11.80 5.42
CA GLU A 85 -5.89 10.95 4.23
C GLU A 85 -4.72 9.97 4.28
N LEU A 86 -3.55 10.46 4.70
CA LEU A 86 -2.35 9.65 4.93
C LEU A 86 -2.55 8.65 6.08
N SER A 87 -3.21 9.09 7.16
CA SER A 87 -3.56 8.24 8.30
C SER A 87 -4.56 7.16 7.89
N SER A 88 -5.61 7.52 7.14
CA SER A 88 -6.59 6.58 6.60
C SER A 88 -5.93 5.57 5.65
N LEU A 89 -5.07 6.02 4.74
CA LEU A 89 -4.33 5.13 3.83
C LEU A 89 -3.44 4.15 4.59
N LYS A 90 -2.72 4.64 5.59
CA LYS A 90 -1.89 3.80 6.47
C LYS A 90 -2.73 2.75 7.19
N LYS A 91 -3.89 3.12 7.71
CA LYS A 91 -4.80 2.22 8.43
C LYS A 91 -5.33 1.13 7.49
N GLU A 92 -5.91 1.52 6.35
CA GLU A 92 -6.45 0.60 5.34
C GLU A 92 -5.37 -0.39 4.85
N LEU A 93 -4.17 0.11 4.52
CA LEU A 93 -3.06 -0.73 4.09
C LEU A 93 -2.67 -1.76 5.15
N LYS A 94 -2.63 -1.38 6.43
CA LYS A 94 -2.28 -2.28 7.54
C LYS A 94 -3.41 -3.27 7.86
N GLU A 95 -4.66 -2.89 7.70
CA GLU A 95 -5.81 -3.80 7.84
C GLU A 95 -5.83 -4.84 6.71
N ASP A 96 -5.54 -4.42 5.47
CA ASP A 96 -5.44 -5.33 4.33
C ASP A 96 -4.30 -6.35 4.45
N TRP A 97 -3.31 -6.11 5.33
CA TRP A 97 -2.31 -7.12 5.66
C TRP A 97 -2.95 -8.44 6.13
N GLY A 98 -4.03 -8.37 6.92
CA GLY A 98 -4.72 -9.58 7.40
C GLY A 98 -5.28 -10.43 6.25
N LYS A 99 -5.74 -9.78 5.17
CA LYS A 99 -6.20 -10.47 3.95
C LYS A 99 -5.01 -11.03 3.16
N LEU A 100 -3.94 -10.24 3.00
CA LEU A 100 -2.68 -10.68 2.39
C LEU A 100 -2.10 -11.92 3.07
N GLU A 101 -2.03 -11.91 4.40
CA GLU A 101 -1.44 -12.99 5.18
C GLU A 101 -2.19 -14.31 4.99
N LYS A 102 -3.54 -14.25 4.91
CA LYS A 102 -4.35 -15.43 4.60
C LYS A 102 -4.02 -15.99 3.22
N ILE A 103 -3.81 -15.14 2.22
CA ILE A 103 -3.47 -15.59 0.86
C ILE A 103 -2.02 -16.12 0.81
N LEU A 104 -1.09 -15.50 1.55
CA LEU A 104 0.30 -15.96 1.68
C LEU A 104 0.41 -17.30 2.41
N LYS A 105 -0.44 -17.55 3.43
CA LYS A 105 -0.45 -18.80 4.21
C LYS A 105 -1.20 -19.95 3.53
N LYS A 106 -2.12 -19.66 2.61
CA LYS A 106 -2.90 -20.69 1.88
C LYS A 106 -2.08 -21.42 0.80
N LYS A 107 -0.78 -21.17 0.70
CA LYS A 107 0.10 -21.62 -0.39
C LYS A 107 1.47 -22.00 0.14
#